data_AF-A0A7W4C3F1-F1
#
_entry.id   AF-A0A7W4C3F1-F1
#
_cell.length_a   1.000
_cell.length_b   1.000
_cell.length_c   1.000
_cell.angle_alpha   90.00
_cell.angle_beta   90.00
_cell.angle_gamma   90.00
#
_symmetry.space_group_name_H-M   'P 1'
#
loop_
_entity.id
_entity.type
_entity.pdbx_description
1 polymer ?
#
loop_
_entity_poly.entity_id
_entity_poly.type
_entity_poly.pdbx_seq_one_letter_code
_entity_poly.pdbx_strand_id
1 'polypeptide(L)'
;MAHYHLSDILQTHYGHYQQHHHLSQQQRLVCQRILACRTAALGQQQWQCNQCHYQQSVFCSCRDRHCPRCQGKQTQAWIEKQQQQVLRCRYFHLVFTLPHELNALTHTDEQAKRVYSALFEAVWQTLSRFGMTRKHLQGQLGCTAVLHTWGQTLTQHIHLHCLIPGGVVTEQGLWRGVKSDYLFPVKAVSTVFKAKMLAALRQRELTIPDANNLINKTWCVYSKACLHKAETVVAYLGRYTRKGMLHESRLKAVTKERVDISYTDYIDNQRKIMQLAPEELIRRYLLHVLPKGVMRVRHFGFLANSCRRKRLAKIREQLGSKANDIPAAITDTLGHWCCPQCANGRLMFMGLVPLLTMLAREAQLKLSG
;
A
#
# COMPACT_ATOMS: atom_id res chain seq x y z
N MET A 1 6.33 -25.36 -9.10
CA MET A 1 7.08 -24.77 -7.96
C MET A 1 6.14 -24.66 -6.79
N ALA A 2 6.56 -25.07 -5.59
CA ALA A 2 5.73 -24.90 -4.39
C ALA A 2 5.47 -23.40 -4.15
N HIS A 3 4.20 -23.04 -3.99
CA HIS A 3 3.80 -21.67 -3.62
C HIS A 3 3.64 -21.62 -2.10
N TYR A 4 4.63 -21.06 -1.42
CA TYR A 4 4.54 -20.83 0.02
C TYR A 4 3.69 -19.60 0.33
N HIS A 5 2.81 -19.73 1.31
CA HIS A 5 1.98 -18.65 1.80
C HIS A 5 2.36 -18.26 3.22
N LEU A 6 2.10 -17.00 3.58
CA LEU A 6 2.28 -16.57 4.97
C LEU A 6 1.35 -17.33 5.94
N SER A 7 0.19 -17.78 5.45
CA SER A 7 -0.73 -18.62 6.21
C SER A 7 -0.07 -19.92 6.68
N ASP A 8 0.79 -20.52 5.87
CA ASP A 8 1.41 -21.82 6.16
C ASP A 8 2.40 -21.69 7.34
N ILE A 9 3.12 -20.57 7.36
CA ILE A 9 4.04 -20.19 8.43
C ILE A 9 3.27 -19.89 9.72
N LEU A 10 2.19 -19.10 9.61
CA LEU A 10 1.34 -18.79 10.77
C LEU A 10 0.68 -20.05 11.33
N GLN A 11 0.22 -20.97 10.48
CA GLN A 11 -0.46 -22.19 10.92
C GLN A 11 0.44 -23.05 11.82
N THR A 12 1.75 -23.04 11.55
CA THR A 12 2.73 -23.83 12.32
C THR A 12 3.26 -23.08 13.54
N HIS A 13 3.54 -21.77 13.42
CA HIS A 13 4.31 -21.04 14.43
C HIS A 13 3.51 -20.00 15.23
N TYR A 14 2.30 -19.62 14.80
CA TYR A 14 1.56 -18.54 15.45
C TYR A 14 1.17 -18.84 16.89
N GLY A 15 0.82 -20.10 17.20
CA GLY A 15 0.46 -20.52 18.56
C GLY A 15 1.59 -20.29 19.56
N HIS A 16 2.79 -20.78 19.23
CA HIS A 16 3.99 -20.57 20.04
C HIS A 16 4.36 -19.08 20.12
N TYR A 17 4.31 -18.36 19.00
CA TYR A 17 4.59 -16.93 18.95
C TYR A 17 3.68 -16.12 19.87
N GLN A 18 2.38 -16.43 19.92
CA GLN A 18 1.42 -15.72 20.77
C GLN A 18 1.66 -15.97 22.27
N GLN A 19 2.19 -17.13 22.65
CA GLN A 19 2.50 -17.46 24.05
C GLN A 19 3.71 -16.66 24.57
N HIS A 20 4.67 -16.36 23.70
CA HIS A 20 5.94 -15.72 24.07
C HIS A 20 6.00 -14.22 23.77
N HIS A 21 5.03 -13.68 23.03
CA HIS A 21 5.04 -12.27 22.62
C HIS A 21 3.69 -11.59 22.84
N HIS A 22 3.74 -10.35 23.35
CA HIS A 22 2.55 -9.52 23.46
C HIS A 22 2.13 -8.95 22.09
N LEU A 23 0.89 -9.24 21.69
CA LEU A 23 0.30 -8.72 20.45
C LEU A 23 -0.76 -7.65 20.74
N SER A 24 -0.85 -6.65 19.88
CA SER A 24 -2.02 -5.76 19.89
C SER A 24 -3.27 -6.51 19.43
N GLN A 25 -4.45 -6.01 19.79
CA GLN A 25 -5.72 -6.57 19.31
C GLN A 25 -5.78 -6.59 17.78
N GLN A 26 -5.26 -5.54 17.15
CA GLN A 26 -5.23 -5.43 15.68
C GLN A 26 -4.29 -6.46 15.05
N GLN A 27 -3.13 -6.73 15.65
CA GLN A 27 -2.22 -7.78 15.19
C GLN A 27 -2.86 -9.17 15.29
N ARG A 28 -3.50 -9.51 16.43
CA ARG A 28 -4.24 -10.77 16.60
C ARG A 28 -5.30 -10.95 15.52
N LEU A 29 -6.13 -9.93 15.31
CA LEU A 29 -7.19 -9.97 14.31
C LEU A 29 -6.65 -10.17 12.88
N VAL A 30 -5.51 -9.55 12.56
CA VAL A 30 -4.86 -9.73 11.26
C VAL A 30 -4.34 -11.17 11.09
N CYS A 31 -3.68 -11.74 12.10
CA CYS A 31 -3.24 -13.15 12.06
C CYS A 31 -4.43 -14.10 11.84
N GLN A 32 -5.50 -13.95 12.62
CA GLN A 32 -6.71 -14.76 12.48
C GLN A 32 -7.31 -14.66 11.07
N ARG A 33 -7.39 -13.44 10.51
CA ARG A 33 -7.89 -13.22 9.14
C ARG A 33 -6.99 -13.85 8.09
N ILE A 34 -5.67 -13.80 8.25
CA ILE A 34 -4.73 -14.44 7.32
C ILE A 34 -4.85 -15.95 7.39
N LEU A 35 -4.97 -16.54 8.59
CA LEU A 35 -5.18 -17.97 8.80
C LEU A 35 -6.50 -18.46 8.17
N ALA A 36 -7.59 -17.69 8.31
CA ALA A 36 -8.88 -18.03 7.70
C ALA A 36 -8.91 -17.82 6.17
N CYS A 37 -7.97 -17.06 5.62
CA CYS A 37 -8.00 -16.64 4.21
C CYS A 37 -7.87 -17.82 3.25
N ARG A 38 -8.82 -17.96 2.31
CA ARG A 38 -8.88 -19.07 1.34
C ARG A 38 -9.03 -20.44 1.99
N THR A 39 -9.78 -20.50 3.08
CA THR A 39 -10.19 -21.75 3.72
C THR A 39 -11.72 -21.85 3.78
N ALA A 40 -12.24 -23.03 4.13
CA ALA A 40 -13.67 -23.23 4.32
C ALA A 40 -14.28 -22.26 5.35
N ALA A 41 -13.49 -21.77 6.32
CA ALA A 41 -13.95 -20.84 7.37
C ALA A 41 -14.57 -19.54 6.83
N LEU A 42 -14.28 -19.16 5.58
CA LEU A 42 -14.85 -17.96 4.94
C LEU A 42 -15.91 -18.27 3.87
N GLY A 43 -16.30 -19.54 3.73
CA GLY A 43 -17.18 -20.02 2.68
C GLY A 43 -16.50 -20.09 1.31
N GLN A 44 -17.28 -20.46 0.31
CA GLN A 44 -16.78 -20.79 -1.03
C GLN A 44 -17.53 -20.05 -2.13
N GLN A 45 -16.81 -19.74 -3.21
CA GLN A 45 -17.34 -19.21 -4.45
C GLN A 45 -17.52 -20.36 -5.44
N GLN A 46 -18.71 -20.47 -6.01
CA GLN A 46 -19.00 -21.41 -7.09
C GLN A 46 -18.82 -20.72 -8.44
N TRP A 47 -18.13 -21.40 -9.34
CA TRP A 47 -17.84 -20.94 -10.69
C TRP A 47 -18.19 -22.03 -11.69
N GLN A 48 -18.71 -21.64 -12.84
CA GLN A 48 -19.05 -22.57 -13.92
C GLN A 48 -18.64 -22.02 -15.28
N CYS A 49 -18.05 -22.86 -16.11
CA CYS A 49 -17.71 -22.50 -17.48
C CYS A 49 -18.99 -22.28 -18.31
N ASN A 50 -19.05 -21.17 -19.04
CA ASN A 50 -20.15 -20.84 -19.94
C ASN A 50 -20.18 -21.64 -21.26
N GLN A 51 -19.22 -22.53 -21.51
CA GLN A 51 -19.17 -23.36 -22.73
C GLN A 51 -19.22 -24.85 -22.42
N CYS A 52 -18.28 -25.36 -21.62
CA CYS A 52 -18.19 -26.80 -21.33
C CYS A 52 -18.80 -27.20 -19.97
N HIS A 53 -19.47 -26.26 -19.29
CA HIS A 53 -20.09 -26.47 -17.98
C HIS A 53 -19.18 -26.93 -16.83
N TYR A 54 -17.85 -27.01 -17.03
CA TYR A 54 -16.88 -27.28 -15.98
C TYR A 54 -17.13 -26.42 -14.74
N GLN A 55 -17.17 -27.04 -13.56
CA GLN A 55 -17.39 -26.36 -12.30
C GLN A 55 -16.11 -26.29 -11.49
N GLN A 56 -15.91 -25.13 -10.87
CA GLN A 56 -14.79 -24.87 -10.00
C GLN A 56 -15.26 -24.15 -8.75
N SER A 57 -14.59 -24.48 -7.65
CA SER A 57 -15.02 -24.10 -6.33
C SER A 57 -13.83 -23.49 -5.59
N VAL A 58 -13.92 -22.21 -5.22
CA VAL A 58 -12.78 -21.46 -4.64
C VAL A 58 -13.14 -20.79 -3.33
N PHE A 59 -12.35 -21.03 -2.28
CA PHE A 59 -12.58 -20.39 -0.98
C PHE A 59 -12.46 -18.87 -1.02
N CYS A 60 -13.31 -18.21 -0.22
CA CYS A 60 -13.34 -16.76 -0.13
C CYS A 60 -12.08 -16.19 0.52
N SER A 61 -11.76 -14.95 0.17
CA SER A 61 -10.62 -14.22 0.72
C SER A 61 -11.01 -13.44 1.98
N CYS A 62 -10.08 -13.25 2.92
CA CYS A 62 -10.36 -12.49 4.15
C CYS A 62 -10.51 -10.98 3.93
N ARG A 63 -10.08 -10.49 2.75
CA ARG A 63 -10.09 -9.08 2.33
C ARG A 63 -9.30 -8.13 3.25
N ASP A 64 -8.56 -8.64 4.24
CA ASP A 64 -7.72 -7.82 5.09
C ASP A 64 -6.63 -7.12 4.27
N ARG A 65 -6.46 -5.82 4.52
CA ARG A 65 -5.49 -4.96 3.83
C ARG A 65 -4.04 -5.35 4.11
N HIS A 66 -3.74 -6.18 5.11
CA HIS A 66 -2.40 -6.69 5.40
C HIS A 66 -2.16 -8.06 4.74
N CYS A 67 -3.21 -8.84 4.49
CA CYS A 67 -3.08 -10.19 3.91
C CYS A 67 -2.45 -10.17 2.51
N PRO A 68 -1.29 -10.82 2.30
CA PRO A 68 -0.58 -10.76 1.02
C PRO A 68 -1.35 -11.44 -0.12
N ARG A 69 -2.13 -12.49 0.18
CA ARG A 69 -3.02 -13.19 -0.78
C ARG A 69 -4.17 -12.32 -1.28
N CYS A 70 -4.64 -11.38 -0.46
CA CYS A 70 -5.80 -10.53 -0.80
C CYS A 70 -5.41 -9.27 -1.58
N GLN A 71 -4.18 -8.78 -1.40
CA GLN A 71 -3.77 -7.49 -1.92
C GLN A 71 -3.66 -7.44 -3.44
N GLY A 72 -3.32 -8.54 -4.12
CA GLY A 72 -3.11 -8.56 -5.58
C GLY A 72 -4.33 -8.06 -6.38
N LYS A 73 -5.48 -8.75 -6.27
CA LYS A 73 -6.72 -8.38 -6.98
C LYS A 73 -7.21 -6.97 -6.60
N GLN A 74 -7.13 -6.62 -5.31
CA GLN A 74 -7.55 -5.30 -4.83
C GLN A 74 -6.62 -4.16 -5.28
N THR A 75 -5.35 -4.46 -5.55
CA THR A 75 -4.39 -3.51 -6.12
C THR A 75 -4.78 -3.21 -7.56
N GLN A 76 -5.07 -4.23 -8.35
CA GLN A 76 -5.42 -4.09 -9.76
C GLN A 76 -6.70 -3.25 -9.99
N ALA A 77 -7.80 -3.59 -9.32
CA ALA A 77 -9.04 -2.81 -9.43
C ALA A 77 -8.86 -1.34 -8.96
N TRP A 78 -7.95 -1.11 -8.02
CA TRP A 78 -7.63 0.24 -7.55
C TRP A 78 -6.78 1.01 -8.57
N ILE A 79 -5.79 0.35 -9.19
CA ILE A 79 -4.96 0.90 -10.28
C ILE A 79 -5.86 1.41 -11.42
N GLU A 80 -6.82 0.60 -11.86
CA GLU A 80 -7.77 0.96 -12.92
C GLU A 80 -8.58 2.21 -12.56
N LYS A 81 -9.11 2.27 -11.32
CA LYS A 81 -9.82 3.46 -10.84
C LYS A 81 -8.92 4.69 -10.76
N GLN A 82 -7.63 4.53 -10.49
CA GLN A 82 -6.69 5.65 -10.46
C GLN A 82 -6.26 6.10 -11.86
N GLN A 83 -6.19 5.22 -12.86
CA GLN A 83 -5.92 5.60 -14.25
C GLN A 83 -6.89 6.69 -14.70
N GLN A 84 -8.18 6.50 -14.41
CA GLN A 84 -9.24 7.45 -14.71
C GLN A 84 -9.13 8.78 -13.95
N GLN A 85 -8.22 8.90 -12.99
CA GLN A 85 -8.00 10.08 -12.14
C GLN A 85 -6.67 10.77 -12.40
N VAL A 86 -5.79 10.19 -13.22
CA VAL A 86 -4.54 10.82 -13.64
C VAL A 86 -4.84 12.01 -14.56
N LEU A 87 -4.11 13.09 -14.34
CA LEU A 87 -4.05 14.28 -15.19
C LEU A 87 -2.97 14.12 -16.26
N ARG A 88 -3.17 14.71 -17.45
CA ARG A 88 -2.14 14.80 -18.50
C ARG A 88 -1.12 15.88 -18.15
N CYS A 89 -0.27 15.58 -17.17
CA CYS A 89 0.80 16.46 -16.73
C CYS A 89 2.01 15.64 -16.26
N ARG A 90 3.13 16.33 -16.03
CA ARG A 90 4.28 15.77 -15.32
C ARG A 90 3.86 15.28 -13.93
N TYR A 91 4.52 14.25 -13.41
CA TYR A 91 4.35 13.80 -12.02
C TYR A 91 5.69 13.67 -11.33
N PHE A 92 5.73 14.04 -10.06
CA PHE A 92 6.93 13.97 -9.23
C PHE A 92 6.71 12.97 -8.12
N HIS A 93 7.74 12.16 -7.87
CA HIS A 93 7.76 11.23 -6.77
C HIS A 93 8.79 11.69 -5.74
N LEU A 94 8.31 12.13 -4.58
CA LEU A 94 9.14 12.46 -3.43
C LEU A 94 8.94 11.38 -2.35
N VAL A 95 10.01 10.95 -1.68
CA VAL A 95 9.97 10.10 -0.49
C VAL A 95 10.48 10.89 0.69
N PHE A 96 9.71 10.92 1.76
CA PHE A 96 10.12 11.49 3.04
C PHE A 96 10.37 10.35 4.01
N THR A 97 11.61 10.16 4.44
CA THR A 97 12.00 9.04 5.31
C THR A 97 12.30 9.56 6.71
N LEU A 98 11.74 8.91 7.73
CA LEU A 98 12.08 9.20 9.12
C LEU A 98 13.43 8.56 9.48
N PRO A 99 14.28 9.25 10.27
CA PRO A 99 15.42 8.61 10.94
C PRO A 99 14.97 7.42 11.79
N HIS A 100 15.76 6.35 11.77
CA HIS A 100 15.43 5.10 12.47
C HIS A 100 15.34 5.27 14.00
N GLU A 101 15.99 6.28 14.56
CA GLU A 101 15.88 6.63 15.97
C GLU A 101 14.42 6.94 16.38
N LEU A 102 13.60 7.45 15.45
CA LEU A 102 12.19 7.72 15.69
C LEU A 102 11.30 6.46 15.65
N ASN A 103 11.84 5.30 15.26
CA ASN A 103 11.09 4.04 15.30
C ASN A 103 10.66 3.69 16.73
N ALA A 104 11.44 4.08 17.75
CA ALA A 104 11.09 3.92 19.16
C ALA A 104 9.79 4.62 19.56
N LEU A 105 9.34 5.61 18.77
CA LEU A 105 8.06 6.30 19.01
C LEU A 105 6.85 5.53 18.47
N THR A 106 7.01 4.27 18.06
CA THR A 106 5.94 3.48 17.45
C THR A 106 5.71 2.14 18.15
N HIS A 107 6.17 1.99 19.40
CA HIS A 107 6.01 0.75 20.18
C HIS A 107 4.56 0.42 20.53
N THR A 108 3.72 1.44 20.70
CA THR A 108 2.29 1.27 20.99
C THR A 108 1.44 1.78 19.83
N ASP A 109 0.22 1.22 19.69
CA ASP A 109 -0.74 1.64 18.68
C ASP A 109 -1.04 3.16 18.76
N GLU A 110 -1.13 3.72 19.97
CA GLU A 110 -1.39 5.14 20.19
C GLU A 110 -0.22 6.03 19.80
N GLN A 111 1.01 5.69 20.21
CA GLN A 111 2.19 6.45 19.80
C GLN A 111 2.41 6.37 18.28
N ALA A 112 2.24 5.18 17.69
CA ALA A 112 2.32 4.99 16.24
C ALA A 112 1.30 5.87 15.49
N LYS A 113 0.04 5.94 15.95
CA LYS A 113 -0.97 6.86 15.37
C LYS A 113 -0.52 8.31 15.41
N ARG A 114 0.05 8.76 16.54
CA ARG A 114 0.55 10.13 16.72
C ARG A 114 1.72 10.41 15.77
N VAL A 115 2.70 9.51 15.68
CA VAL A 115 3.86 9.63 14.76
C VAL A 115 3.41 9.67 13.31
N TYR A 116 2.54 8.76 12.88
CA TYR A 116 2.08 8.73 11.48
C TYR A 116 1.28 9.98 11.14
N SER A 117 0.45 10.47 12.06
CA SER A 117 -0.31 11.70 11.86
C SER A 117 0.62 12.93 11.76
N ALA A 118 1.63 13.02 12.62
CA ALA A 118 2.67 14.04 12.54
C ALA A 118 3.43 13.98 11.22
N LEU A 119 3.78 12.78 10.74
CA LEU A 119 4.47 12.59 9.45
C LEU A 119 3.64 13.10 8.29
N PHE A 120 2.36 12.71 8.20
CA PHE A 120 1.47 13.20 7.15
C PHE A 120 1.32 14.73 7.19
N GLU A 121 1.16 15.30 8.39
CA GLU A 121 1.05 16.74 8.59
C GLU A 121 2.33 17.47 8.16
N ALA A 122 3.48 17.07 8.69
CA ALA A 122 4.76 17.71 8.43
C ALA A 122 5.11 17.68 6.94
N VAL A 123 4.88 16.54 6.27
CA VAL A 123 5.10 16.43 4.83
C VAL A 123 4.16 17.34 4.05
N TRP A 124 2.86 17.32 4.35
CA TRP A 124 1.91 18.17 3.63
C TRP A 124 2.18 19.66 3.84
N GLN A 125 2.43 20.09 5.08
CA GLN A 125 2.78 21.47 5.37
C GLN A 125 4.06 21.91 4.65
N THR A 126 5.05 21.00 4.51
CA THR A 126 6.29 21.27 3.76
C THR A 126 5.97 21.48 2.28
N LEU A 127 5.26 20.53 1.66
CA LEU A 127 4.91 20.59 0.24
C LEU A 127 4.03 21.81 -0.07
N SER A 128 2.97 22.03 0.72
CA SER A 128 2.05 23.16 0.54
C SER A 128 2.77 24.50 0.62
N ARG A 129 3.70 24.67 1.58
CA ARG A 129 4.51 25.89 1.67
C ARG A 129 5.30 26.13 0.39
N PHE A 130 5.97 25.11 -0.13
CA PHE A 130 6.76 25.23 -1.37
C PHE A 130 5.89 25.51 -2.60
N GLY A 131 4.68 24.95 -2.68
CA GLY A 131 3.72 25.24 -3.75
C GLY A 131 3.21 26.69 -3.73
N MET A 132 2.96 27.23 -2.54
CA MET A 132 2.41 28.57 -2.37
C MET A 132 3.46 29.67 -2.54
N THR A 133 4.70 29.49 -2.07
CA THR A 133 5.65 30.60 -1.96
C THR A 133 6.64 30.71 -3.12
N ARG A 134 6.78 29.69 -3.97
CA ARG A 134 7.73 29.77 -5.09
C ARG A 134 7.14 30.56 -6.25
N LYS A 135 7.91 31.53 -6.76
CA LYS A 135 7.52 32.50 -7.82
C LYS A 135 6.80 31.85 -9.01
N HIS A 136 7.16 30.64 -9.42
CA HIS A 136 6.61 29.98 -10.61
C HIS A 136 5.43 29.03 -10.34
N LEU A 137 5.06 28.80 -9.07
CA LEU A 137 3.92 27.95 -8.71
C LEU A 137 2.77 28.79 -8.16
N GLN A 138 2.95 29.49 -7.04
CA GLN A 138 1.95 30.40 -6.44
C GLN A 138 0.51 29.85 -6.47
N GLY A 139 0.32 28.63 -5.95
CA GLY A 139 -1.01 28.05 -5.88
C GLY A 139 -1.06 26.77 -5.06
N GLN A 140 -2.25 26.18 -5.01
CA GLN A 140 -2.50 24.94 -4.28
C GLN A 140 -1.98 23.73 -5.05
N LEU A 141 -1.06 22.96 -4.45
CA LEU A 141 -0.61 21.68 -4.99
C LEU A 141 -1.67 20.58 -4.83
N GLY A 142 -1.46 19.46 -5.50
CA GLY A 142 -2.14 18.21 -5.25
C GLY A 142 -1.12 17.18 -4.80
N CYS A 143 -1.44 16.34 -3.82
CA CYS A 143 -0.55 15.25 -3.44
C CYS A 143 -1.35 14.01 -3.06
N THR A 144 -0.92 12.84 -3.54
CA THR A 144 -1.32 11.54 -3.00
C THR A 144 -0.14 10.98 -2.22
N ALA A 145 -0.32 10.83 -0.91
CA ALA A 145 0.71 10.36 0.00
C ALA A 145 0.39 8.96 0.53
N VAL A 146 1.41 8.11 0.63
CA VAL A 146 1.27 6.69 0.96
C VAL A 146 2.29 6.31 2.02
N LEU A 147 1.81 5.89 3.18
CA LEU A 147 2.62 5.46 4.31
C LEU A 147 3.15 4.04 4.12
N HIS A 148 4.46 3.91 4.20
CA HIS A 148 5.19 2.64 4.28
C HIS A 148 5.96 2.60 5.59
N THR A 149 6.05 1.42 6.18
CA THR A 149 6.71 1.21 7.49
C THR A 149 7.80 0.15 7.43
N TRP A 150 8.17 -0.32 6.23
CA TRP A 150 9.04 -1.47 6.01
C TRP A 150 10.12 -1.19 4.96
N GLY A 151 11.29 -1.81 5.14
CA GLY A 151 12.30 -1.96 4.10
C GLY A 151 12.12 -3.26 3.30
N GLN A 152 13.01 -3.54 2.35
CA GLN A 152 12.99 -4.80 1.60
C GLN A 152 13.10 -6.01 2.54
N THR A 153 13.87 -5.91 3.62
CA THR A 153 14.08 -7.01 4.58
C THR A 153 13.03 -7.09 5.70
N LEU A 154 11.90 -6.37 5.56
CA LEU A 154 10.84 -6.22 6.56
C LEU A 154 11.34 -5.64 7.90
N THR A 155 12.50 -4.98 7.90
CA THR A 155 12.90 -4.13 9.02
C THR A 155 12.10 -2.83 8.99
N GLN A 156 11.95 -2.21 10.16
CA GLN A 156 11.15 -1.00 10.27
C GLN A 156 11.82 0.18 9.57
N HIS A 157 11.13 0.72 8.57
CA HIS A 157 11.58 1.86 7.77
C HIS A 157 10.37 2.73 7.45
N ILE A 158 10.13 3.74 8.29
CA ILE A 158 8.95 4.60 8.17
C ILE A 158 9.22 5.69 7.15
N HIS A 159 8.43 5.70 6.07
CA HIS A 159 8.56 6.68 5.01
C HIS A 159 7.23 6.95 4.32
N LEU A 160 7.14 8.11 3.68
CA LEU A 160 5.97 8.57 2.95
C LEU A 160 6.30 8.76 1.48
N HIS A 161 5.71 7.94 0.62
CA HIS A 161 5.73 8.14 -0.82
C HIS A 161 4.70 9.20 -1.20
N CYS A 162 5.15 10.29 -1.81
CA CYS A 162 4.32 11.39 -2.27
C CYS A 162 4.35 11.45 -3.79
N LEU A 163 3.19 11.26 -4.40
CA LEU A 163 2.97 11.48 -5.82
C LEU A 163 2.28 12.83 -6.03
N ILE A 164 2.96 13.71 -6.74
CA ILE A 164 2.57 15.12 -6.90
C ILE A 164 2.38 15.40 -8.39
N PRO A 165 1.17 15.75 -8.86
CA PRO A 165 0.99 16.28 -10.20
C PRO A 165 1.78 17.58 -10.33
N GLY A 166 2.47 17.72 -11.45
CA GLY A 166 3.38 18.81 -11.76
C GLY A 166 2.66 20.09 -12.10
N GLY A 167 1.99 20.68 -11.12
CA GLY A 167 1.32 21.95 -11.25
C GLY A 167 0.50 22.29 -10.02
N VAL A 168 -0.09 23.48 -10.06
CA VAL A 168 -0.96 24.00 -9.01
C VAL A 168 -2.29 24.48 -9.58
N VAL A 169 -3.25 24.63 -8.69
CA VAL A 169 -4.47 25.39 -8.93
C VAL A 169 -4.30 26.77 -8.29
N THR A 170 -4.38 27.84 -9.07
CA THR A 170 -4.33 29.22 -8.57
C THR A 170 -5.60 29.57 -7.80
N GLU A 171 -5.62 30.73 -7.13
CA GLU A 171 -6.79 31.23 -6.41
C GLU A 171 -8.01 31.41 -7.33
N GLN A 172 -7.78 31.82 -8.58
CA GLN A 172 -8.81 31.93 -9.64
C GLN A 172 -9.29 30.55 -10.14
N GLY A 173 -8.70 29.46 -9.64
CA GLY A 173 -9.02 28.10 -10.04
C GLY A 173 -8.45 27.71 -11.40
N LEU A 174 -7.40 28.40 -11.86
CA LEU A 174 -6.68 28.08 -13.09
C LEU A 174 -5.56 27.08 -12.80
N TRP A 175 -5.35 26.15 -13.73
CA TRP A 175 -4.28 25.19 -13.71
C TRP A 175 -3.00 25.83 -14.23
N ARG A 176 -1.93 25.72 -13.45
CA ARG A 176 -0.58 26.13 -13.86
C ARG A 176 0.37 24.96 -13.70
N GLY A 177 0.70 24.32 -14.83
CA GLY A 177 1.65 23.21 -14.88
C GLY A 177 3.11 23.67 -14.80
N VAL A 178 3.99 22.84 -14.24
CA VAL A 178 5.44 23.04 -14.32
C VAL A 178 6.01 22.41 -15.59
N LYS A 179 6.98 23.11 -16.17
CA LYS A 179 7.74 22.63 -17.34
C LYS A 179 9.05 21.92 -16.97
N SER A 180 9.56 22.16 -15.76
CA SER A 180 10.80 21.55 -15.27
C SER A 180 10.60 20.07 -14.92
N ASP A 181 11.65 19.27 -15.07
CA ASP A 181 11.71 17.88 -14.58
C ASP A 181 12.19 17.79 -13.12
N TYR A 182 12.35 18.95 -12.47
CA TYR A 182 12.68 19.09 -11.06
C TYR A 182 11.68 20.00 -10.35
N LEU A 183 10.92 19.44 -9.40
CA LEU A 183 9.87 20.19 -8.72
C LEU A 183 10.42 21.10 -7.62
N PHE A 184 11.22 20.56 -6.69
CA PHE A 184 11.71 21.30 -5.53
C PHE A 184 13.16 20.98 -5.17
N PRO A 185 13.93 21.97 -4.67
CA PRO A 185 15.27 21.74 -4.13
C PRO A 185 15.24 20.82 -2.90
N VAL A 186 15.69 19.56 -3.09
CA VAL A 186 15.57 18.49 -2.07
C VAL A 186 16.22 18.86 -0.74
N LYS A 187 17.39 19.51 -0.73
CA LYS A 187 18.05 19.96 0.51
C LYS A 187 17.19 20.94 1.32
N ALA A 188 16.54 21.88 0.63
CA ALA A 188 15.63 22.84 1.27
C ALA A 188 14.35 22.15 1.75
N VAL A 189 13.77 21.25 0.95
CA VAL A 189 12.61 20.45 1.35
C VAL A 189 12.92 19.64 2.61
N SER A 190 14.07 18.95 2.64
CA SER A 190 14.51 18.16 3.79
C SER A 190 14.67 19.01 5.05
N THR A 191 15.28 20.19 4.94
CA THR A 191 15.47 21.11 6.07
C THR A 191 14.14 21.56 6.67
N VAL A 192 13.19 21.98 5.83
CA VAL A 192 11.86 22.41 6.27
C VAL A 192 11.03 21.25 6.82
N PHE A 193 11.13 20.07 6.18
CA PHE A 193 10.46 18.86 6.65
C PHE A 193 10.95 18.45 8.05
N LYS A 194 12.27 18.43 8.28
CA LYS A 194 12.86 18.13 9.59
C LYS A 194 12.28 19.04 10.67
N ALA A 195 12.31 20.36 10.45
CA ALA A 195 11.79 21.32 11.41
C ALA A 195 10.29 21.09 11.70
N LYS A 196 9.49 20.89 10.64
CA LYS A 196 8.04 20.65 10.76
C LYS A 196 7.72 19.33 11.45
N MET A 197 8.50 18.28 11.20
CA MET A 197 8.31 16.97 11.83
C MET A 197 8.61 17.04 13.32
N LEU A 198 9.73 17.62 13.71
CA LEU A 198 10.09 17.78 15.13
C LEU A 198 9.05 18.64 15.88
N ALA A 199 8.56 19.71 15.26
CA ALA A 199 7.47 20.51 15.82
C ALA A 199 6.17 19.72 15.98
N ALA A 200 5.77 18.96 14.95
CA ALA A 200 4.55 18.16 14.96
C ALA A 200 4.61 17.00 15.98
N LEU A 201 5.80 16.46 16.27
CA LEU A 201 6.01 15.48 17.34
C LEU A 201 5.85 16.11 18.73
N ARG A 202 6.47 17.28 18.97
CA ARG A 202 6.37 18.01 20.24
C ARG A 202 4.93 18.41 20.56
N GLN A 203 4.18 18.89 19.56
CA GLN A 203 2.76 19.23 19.70
C GLN A 203 1.86 18.04 20.08
N ARG A 204 2.34 16.81 19.90
CA ARG A 204 1.63 15.57 20.27
C ARG A 204 2.18 14.93 21.52
N GLU A 205 2.99 15.67 22.27
CA GLU A 205 3.58 15.26 23.54
C GLU A 205 4.40 13.96 23.41
N LEU A 206 5.08 13.79 22.27
CA LEU A 206 6.00 12.67 22.05
C LEU A 206 7.42 13.09 22.46
N THR A 207 7.99 12.39 23.43
CA THR A 207 9.38 12.57 23.86
C THR A 207 10.33 12.10 22.77
N ILE A 208 10.99 13.03 22.09
CA ILE A 208 11.91 12.72 20.98
C ILE A 208 13.21 12.13 21.55
N PRO A 209 13.59 10.89 21.20
CA PRO A 209 14.83 10.29 21.66
C PRO A 209 16.01 11.01 21.01
N ASP A 210 17.05 11.30 21.79
CA ASP A 210 18.29 11.94 21.32
C ASP A 210 18.04 13.16 20.40
N ALA A 211 17.20 14.09 20.89
CA ALA A 211 16.73 15.22 20.11
C ALA A 211 17.88 16.09 19.55
N ASN A 212 18.98 16.24 20.29
CA ASN A 212 20.14 17.02 19.87
C ASN A 212 20.82 16.40 18.64
N ASN A 213 21.05 15.10 18.64
CA ASN A 213 21.58 14.39 17.48
C ASN A 213 20.63 14.48 16.28
N LEU A 214 19.33 14.26 16.49
CA LEU A 214 18.33 14.34 15.42
C LEU A 214 18.22 15.72 14.76
N ILE A 215 18.47 16.79 15.51
CA ILE A 215 18.51 18.17 14.99
C ILE A 215 19.73 18.35 14.07
N ASN A 216 20.88 17.80 14.45
CA ASN A 216 22.14 17.93 13.71
C ASN A 216 22.25 16.94 12.54
N LYS A 217 21.51 15.83 12.59
CA LYS A 217 21.49 14.81 11.53
C LYS A 217 20.86 15.34 10.24
N THR A 218 21.41 14.91 9.11
CA THR A 218 20.79 15.12 7.79
C THR A 218 19.63 14.16 7.60
N TRP A 219 18.45 14.69 7.29
CA TRP A 219 17.26 13.87 7.02
C TRP A 219 17.14 13.56 5.53
N CYS A 220 16.63 12.37 5.22
CA CYS A 220 16.51 11.92 3.84
C CYS A 220 15.16 12.32 3.26
N VAL A 221 15.21 13.20 2.26
CA VAL A 221 14.15 13.35 1.28
C VAL A 221 14.73 12.89 -0.04
N TYR A 222 14.10 11.91 -0.67
CA TYR A 222 14.48 11.47 -2.00
C TYR A 222 13.49 12.06 -3.02
N SER A 223 14.00 12.46 -4.18
CA SER A 223 13.17 12.90 -5.30
C SER A 223 13.57 12.11 -6.53
N LYS A 224 12.59 11.44 -7.14
CA LYS A 224 12.75 10.83 -8.45
C LYS A 224 12.34 11.83 -9.53
N ALA A 225 13.11 11.87 -10.61
CA ALA A 225 12.81 12.65 -11.80
C ALA A 225 11.42 12.32 -12.38
N CYS A 226 10.90 13.27 -13.16
CA CYS A 226 9.52 13.31 -13.65
C CYS A 226 9.02 11.99 -14.28
N LEU A 227 7.80 11.58 -13.93
CA LEU A 227 7.05 10.53 -14.59
C LEU A 227 6.14 11.19 -15.65
N HIS A 228 6.43 10.93 -16.93
CA HIS A 228 5.73 11.57 -18.05
C HIS A 228 4.50 10.79 -18.57
N LYS A 229 4.47 9.47 -18.36
CA LYS A 229 3.44 8.58 -18.90
C LYS A 229 2.42 8.20 -17.82
N ALA A 230 1.13 8.31 -18.15
CA ALA A 230 0.04 8.00 -17.22
C ALA A 230 0.13 6.55 -16.72
N GLU A 231 0.54 5.62 -17.59
CA GLU A 231 0.75 4.21 -17.29
C GLU A 231 1.86 4.03 -16.26
N THR A 232 2.95 4.78 -16.39
CA THR A 232 4.07 4.75 -15.42
C THR A 232 3.62 5.29 -14.06
N VAL A 233 2.84 6.37 -14.03
CA VAL A 233 2.27 6.95 -12.81
C VAL A 233 1.32 5.98 -12.11
N VAL A 234 0.51 5.27 -12.89
CA VAL A 234 -0.46 4.30 -12.42
C VAL A 234 0.21 3.02 -11.92
N ALA A 235 1.14 2.45 -12.69
CA ALA A 235 1.93 1.30 -12.27
C ALA A 235 2.76 1.63 -11.03
N TYR A 236 3.24 2.88 -10.95
CA TYR A 236 3.86 3.41 -9.75
C TYR A 236 2.87 3.41 -8.57
N LEU A 237 1.72 4.07 -8.71
CA LEU A 237 0.69 4.10 -7.67
C LEU A 237 0.32 2.68 -7.21
N GLY A 238 0.08 1.74 -8.12
CA GLY A 238 -0.21 0.35 -7.80
C GLY A 238 0.85 -0.35 -6.97
N ARG A 239 2.13 -0.15 -7.32
CA ARG A 239 3.27 -0.75 -6.61
C ARG A 239 3.42 -0.28 -5.17
N TYR A 240 3.02 0.96 -4.85
CA TYR A 240 3.24 1.52 -3.51
C TYR A 240 1.94 1.65 -2.70
N THR A 241 0.78 1.84 -3.29
CA THR A 241 -0.45 2.11 -2.51
C THR A 241 -1.08 0.86 -1.93
N ARG A 242 -1.00 -0.27 -2.65
CA ARG A 242 -1.72 -1.50 -2.31
C ARG A 242 -0.92 -2.78 -2.35
N LYS A 243 0.24 -2.81 -3.03
CA LYS A 243 1.23 -3.87 -2.80
C LYS A 243 1.67 -3.78 -1.33
N GLY A 244 1.39 -4.81 -0.53
CA GLY A 244 1.73 -4.79 0.89
C GLY A 244 3.17 -5.16 1.15
N MET A 245 3.47 -5.30 2.44
CA MET A 245 4.81 -5.47 2.98
C MET A 245 5.59 -6.65 2.40
N LEU A 246 4.92 -7.77 2.17
CA LEU A 246 5.52 -9.03 1.72
C LEU A 246 4.68 -9.58 0.57
N HIS A 247 5.30 -9.73 -0.60
CA HIS A 247 4.71 -10.51 -1.67
C HIS A 247 5.12 -11.97 -1.48
N GLU A 248 4.17 -12.91 -1.50
CA GLU A 248 4.46 -14.33 -1.19
C GLU A 248 5.42 -14.99 -2.18
N SER A 249 5.53 -14.51 -3.42
CA SER A 249 6.58 -14.99 -4.35
C SER A 249 8.01 -14.69 -3.89
N ARG A 250 8.17 -13.88 -2.83
CA ARG A 250 9.46 -13.65 -2.17
C ARG A 250 9.85 -14.79 -1.24
N LEU A 251 8.90 -15.58 -0.73
CA LEU A 251 9.16 -16.80 0.03
C LEU A 251 9.70 -17.87 -0.93
N LYS A 252 10.93 -18.32 -0.70
CA LYS A 252 11.65 -19.25 -1.57
C LYS A 252 11.72 -20.65 -1.00
N ALA A 253 11.77 -20.77 0.32
CA ALA A 253 11.67 -22.00 1.06
C ALA A 253 11.03 -21.73 2.43
N VAL A 254 10.28 -22.70 2.94
CA VAL A 254 9.72 -22.69 4.30
C VAL A 254 9.95 -24.08 4.88
N THR A 255 10.66 -24.16 6.00
CA THR A 255 10.74 -25.35 6.86
C THR A 255 10.23 -24.99 8.25
N LYS A 256 10.23 -25.95 9.18
CA LYS A 256 9.87 -25.70 10.59
C LYS A 256 10.85 -24.76 11.30
N GLU A 257 12.10 -24.69 10.84
CA GLU A 257 13.18 -23.96 11.53
C GLU A 257 13.60 -22.70 10.76
N ARG A 258 13.33 -22.61 9.45
CA ARG A 258 13.79 -21.49 8.61
C ARG A 258 12.79 -21.08 7.54
N VAL A 259 12.85 -19.81 7.17
CA VAL A 259 12.16 -19.22 6.02
C VAL A 259 13.16 -18.43 5.18
N ASP A 260 13.21 -18.75 3.90
CA ASP A 260 14.09 -18.09 2.93
C ASP A 260 13.32 -17.00 2.20
N ILE A 261 13.80 -15.76 2.29
CA ILE A 261 13.15 -14.59 1.70
C ILE A 261 14.08 -13.92 0.72
N SER A 262 13.65 -13.85 -0.54
CA SER A 262 14.35 -13.05 -1.54
C SER A 262 14.12 -11.54 -1.32
N TYR A 263 15.17 -10.76 -1.48
CA TYR A 263 15.15 -9.30 -1.40
C TYR A 263 16.10 -8.70 -2.44
N THR A 264 15.89 -7.43 -2.80
CA THR A 264 16.87 -6.67 -3.60
C THR A 264 17.74 -5.89 -2.64
N ASP A 265 19.04 -6.12 -2.70
CA ASP A 265 20.04 -5.29 -2.03
C ASP A 265 20.27 -4.04 -2.87
N TYR A 266 20.09 -2.86 -2.29
CA TYR A 266 20.21 -1.60 -3.04
C TYR A 266 21.64 -1.08 -3.12
N ILE A 267 22.59 -1.68 -2.40
CA ILE A 267 24.00 -1.30 -2.48
C ILE A 267 24.58 -1.74 -3.83
N ASP A 268 24.30 -2.97 -4.24
CA ASP A 268 24.76 -3.56 -5.51
C ASP A 268 23.63 -3.82 -6.52
N ASN A 269 22.38 -3.50 -6.15
CA ASN A 269 21.16 -3.72 -6.93
C ASN A 269 20.93 -5.20 -7.31
N GLN A 270 21.47 -6.15 -6.53
CA GLN A 270 21.32 -7.59 -6.79
C GLN A 270 20.19 -8.23 -5.99
N ARG A 271 19.62 -9.31 -6.51
CA ARG A 271 18.64 -10.10 -5.79
C ARG A 271 19.35 -11.15 -4.93
N LYS A 272 19.18 -11.05 -3.63
CA LYS A 272 19.76 -11.95 -2.62
C LYS A 272 18.68 -12.70 -1.86
N ILE A 273 19.07 -13.73 -1.11
CA ILE A 273 18.21 -14.49 -0.22
C ILE A 273 18.71 -14.27 1.20
N MET A 274 17.79 -13.95 2.11
CA MET A 274 18.06 -13.99 3.56
C MET A 274 17.32 -15.17 4.17
N GLN A 275 17.90 -15.72 5.23
CA GLN A 275 17.28 -16.77 6.03
C GLN A 275 16.82 -16.17 7.35
N LEU A 276 15.59 -16.47 7.76
CA LEU A 276 15.03 -16.04 9.04
C LEU A 276 14.44 -17.23 9.77
N ALA A 277 14.47 -17.20 11.10
CA ALA A 277 13.57 -18.05 11.88
C ALA A 277 12.10 -17.68 11.54
N PRO A 278 11.16 -18.65 11.52
CA PRO A 278 9.75 -18.37 11.24
C PRO A 278 9.16 -17.29 12.14
N GLU A 279 9.52 -17.28 13.42
CA GLU A 279 9.05 -16.28 14.39
C GLU A 279 9.61 -14.89 14.15
N GLU A 280 10.85 -14.79 13.67
CA GLU A 280 11.43 -13.51 13.29
C GLU A 280 10.72 -12.92 12.06
N LEU A 281 10.29 -13.77 11.12
CA LEU A 281 9.43 -13.32 10.02
C LEU A 281 8.07 -12.83 10.54
N ILE A 282 7.43 -13.57 11.46
CA ILE A 282 6.16 -13.16 12.06
C ILE A 282 6.33 -11.81 12.76
N ARG A 283 7.36 -11.66 13.60
CA ARG A 283 7.67 -10.40 14.29
C ARG A 283 7.83 -9.24 13.33
N ARG A 284 8.68 -9.39 12.30
CA ARG A 284 8.90 -8.36 11.28
C ARG A 284 7.64 -8.02 10.51
N TYR A 285 6.85 -9.02 10.14
CA TYR A 285 5.58 -8.80 9.45
C TYR A 285 4.59 -8.01 10.33
N LEU A 286 4.49 -8.35 11.61
CA LEU A 286 3.56 -7.71 12.55
C LEU A 286 3.95 -6.28 12.93
N LEU A 287 5.23 -5.88 12.79
CA LEU A 287 5.66 -4.48 12.90
C LEU A 287 4.98 -3.53 11.89
N HIS A 288 4.39 -4.08 10.83
CA HIS A 288 3.80 -3.30 9.74
C HIS A 288 2.28 -3.43 9.66
N VAL A 289 1.67 -4.11 10.64
CA VAL A 289 0.24 -4.04 10.86
C VAL A 289 -0.09 -2.66 11.41
N LEU A 290 -0.77 -1.83 10.61
CA LEU A 290 -1.09 -0.48 11.06
C LEU A 290 -2.16 -0.51 12.15
N PRO A 291 -2.08 0.39 13.15
CA PRO A 291 -3.12 0.55 14.16
C PRO A 291 -4.48 0.82 13.52
N LYS A 292 -5.55 0.40 14.21
CA LYS A 292 -6.94 0.64 13.77
C LYS A 292 -7.18 2.13 13.56
N GLY A 293 -7.83 2.49 12.46
CA GLY A 293 -8.13 3.88 12.08
C GLY A 293 -7.03 4.60 11.30
N VAL A 294 -5.81 4.05 11.22
CA VAL A 294 -4.73 4.68 10.44
C VAL A 294 -4.96 4.50 8.94
N MET A 295 -5.26 5.61 8.27
CA MET A 295 -5.33 5.68 6.81
C MET A 295 -3.93 5.63 6.19
N ARG A 296 -3.64 4.55 5.44
CA ARG A 296 -2.35 4.38 4.75
C ARG A 296 -2.16 5.34 3.59
N VAL A 297 -3.23 5.67 2.88
CA VAL A 297 -3.22 6.58 1.73
C VAL A 297 -4.03 7.81 2.08
N ARG A 298 -3.44 9.00 1.89
CA ARG A 298 -4.13 10.29 2.07
C ARG A 298 -3.94 11.15 0.82
N HIS A 299 -4.95 11.95 0.52
CA HIS A 299 -4.90 12.90 -0.60
C HIS A 299 -5.03 14.32 -0.06
N PHE A 300 -4.25 15.23 -0.63
CA PHE A 300 -4.11 16.60 -0.14
C PHE A 300 -4.25 17.64 -1.26
N GLY A 301 -4.56 18.88 -0.84
CA GLY A 301 -4.75 20.02 -1.72
C GLY A 301 -5.86 19.79 -2.73
N PHE A 302 -5.64 20.07 -4.01
CA PHE A 302 -6.71 19.86 -5.01
C PHE A 302 -7.05 18.38 -5.24
N LEU A 303 -6.25 17.44 -4.72
CA LEU A 303 -6.55 16.01 -4.72
C LEU A 303 -7.31 15.56 -3.46
N ALA A 304 -7.56 16.43 -2.48
CA ALA A 304 -8.30 16.07 -1.28
C ALA A 304 -9.70 15.53 -1.61
N ASN A 305 -10.15 14.49 -0.90
CA ASN A 305 -11.37 13.75 -1.27
C ASN A 305 -12.62 14.63 -1.40
N SER A 306 -12.74 15.68 -0.58
CA SER A 306 -13.87 16.62 -0.60
C SER A 306 -13.99 17.43 -1.89
N CYS A 307 -12.88 17.75 -2.55
CA CYS A 307 -12.86 18.63 -3.72
C CYS A 307 -12.32 17.96 -5.00
N ARG A 308 -11.64 16.81 -4.88
CA ARG A 308 -10.90 16.13 -5.96
C ARG A 308 -11.72 15.98 -7.23
N ARG A 309 -12.95 15.49 -7.14
CA ARG A 309 -13.80 15.23 -8.32
C ARG A 309 -14.03 16.52 -9.13
N LYS A 310 -14.43 17.60 -8.45
CA LYS A 310 -14.70 18.91 -9.09
C LYS A 310 -13.42 19.54 -9.63
N ARG A 311 -12.33 19.52 -8.83
CA ARG A 311 -11.04 20.11 -9.22
C ARG A 311 -10.40 19.38 -10.40
N LEU A 312 -10.40 18.05 -10.41
CA LEU A 312 -9.85 17.27 -11.53
C LEU A 312 -10.63 17.50 -12.83
N ALA A 313 -11.96 17.61 -12.78
CA ALA A 313 -12.77 17.91 -13.96
C ALA A 313 -12.39 19.28 -14.56
N LYS A 314 -12.32 20.32 -13.73
CA LYS A 314 -11.92 21.68 -14.17
C LYS A 314 -10.50 21.73 -14.72
N ILE A 315 -9.55 21.00 -14.12
CA ILE A 315 -8.17 20.94 -14.63
C ILE A 315 -8.12 20.25 -16.01
N ARG A 316 -8.92 19.19 -16.22
CA ARG A 316 -8.95 18.46 -17.50
C ARG A 316 -9.49 19.31 -18.65
N GLU A 317 -10.55 20.06 -18.38
CA GLU A 317 -11.10 21.03 -19.31
C GLU A 317 -10.03 22.04 -19.76
N GLN A 318 -9.30 22.63 -18.80
CA GLN A 318 -8.22 23.58 -19.08
C GLN A 318 -7.01 22.97 -19.79
N LEU A 319 -6.74 21.68 -19.58
CA LEU A 319 -5.70 20.94 -20.28
C LEU A 319 -6.12 20.50 -21.69
N GLY A 320 -7.31 20.87 -22.17
CA GLY A 320 -7.84 20.40 -23.45
C GLY A 320 -7.98 18.87 -23.52
N SER A 321 -7.99 18.22 -22.35
CA SER A 321 -8.02 16.76 -22.26
C SER A 321 -9.47 16.30 -22.40
N LYS A 322 -9.86 15.88 -23.62
CA LYS A 322 -11.11 15.14 -23.80
C LYS A 322 -11.07 13.89 -22.91
N ALA A 323 -12.19 13.56 -22.26
CA ALA A 323 -12.30 12.38 -21.40
C ALA A 323 -11.98 11.06 -22.13
N ASN A 324 -11.95 11.08 -23.47
CA ASN A 324 -11.83 9.92 -24.35
C ASN A 324 -10.39 9.54 -24.74
N ASP A 325 -9.37 10.32 -24.37
CA ASP A 325 -7.97 9.96 -24.71
C ASP A 325 -7.17 9.42 -23.50
N ILE A 326 -7.87 9.10 -22.40
CA ILE A 326 -7.33 8.18 -21.40
C ILE A 326 -7.36 6.82 -22.10
N PRO A 327 -6.27 6.02 -22.12
CA PRO A 327 -6.35 4.67 -22.66
C PRO A 327 -7.60 4.06 -22.07
N ALA A 328 -8.53 3.60 -22.93
CA ALA A 328 -9.76 2.99 -22.49
C ALA A 328 -9.38 2.12 -21.30
N ALA A 329 -9.99 2.39 -20.13
CA ALA A 329 -9.76 1.56 -18.96
C ALA A 329 -9.78 0.13 -19.48
N ILE A 330 -8.80 -0.69 -19.10
CA ILE A 330 -8.83 -2.10 -19.48
C ILE A 330 -10.14 -2.63 -18.88
N THR A 331 -11.23 -2.50 -19.64
CA THR A 331 -12.61 -2.69 -19.18
C THR A 331 -12.96 -4.17 -19.22
N ASP A 332 -11.94 -5.03 -19.31
CA ASP A 332 -12.11 -6.46 -19.42
C ASP A 332 -11.11 -7.24 -18.55
N THR A 333 -10.97 -6.84 -17.28
CA THR A 333 -10.40 -7.75 -16.26
C THR A 333 -11.20 -7.78 -14.94
N LEU A 334 -12.53 -7.78 -15.02
CA LEU A 334 -13.27 -8.63 -14.08
C LEU A 334 -12.83 -10.07 -14.38
N GLY A 335 -11.76 -10.49 -13.69
CA GLY A 335 -10.90 -11.62 -14.04
C GLY A 335 -11.63 -12.75 -14.76
N HIS A 336 -11.51 -12.77 -16.08
CA HIS A 336 -11.91 -13.89 -16.89
C HIS A 336 -10.96 -15.04 -16.59
N TRP A 337 -11.36 -15.92 -15.68
CA TRP A 337 -10.67 -17.18 -15.51
C TRP A 337 -11.02 -18.03 -16.72
N CYS A 338 -10.05 -18.22 -17.61
CA CYS A 338 -10.17 -19.19 -18.69
C CYS A 338 -10.50 -20.55 -18.08
N CYS A 339 -11.42 -21.27 -18.71
CA CYS A 339 -11.76 -22.60 -18.27
C CYS A 339 -10.51 -23.49 -18.39
N PRO A 340 -10.05 -24.14 -17.30
CA PRO A 340 -8.88 -25.00 -17.35
C PRO A 340 -9.11 -26.26 -18.19
N GLN A 341 -10.37 -26.62 -18.44
CA GLN A 341 -10.74 -27.82 -19.20
C GLN A 341 -10.80 -27.57 -20.70
N CYS A 342 -11.51 -26.52 -21.16
CA CYS A 342 -11.71 -26.30 -22.60
C CYS A 342 -10.87 -25.18 -23.20
N ALA A 343 -10.20 -24.35 -22.38
CA ALA A 343 -9.45 -23.15 -22.77
C ALA A 343 -10.23 -22.05 -23.54
N ASN A 344 -11.37 -22.38 -24.15
CA ASN A 344 -12.21 -21.52 -24.98
C ASN A 344 -13.29 -20.78 -24.17
N GLY A 345 -13.80 -21.43 -23.12
CA GLY A 345 -14.84 -20.88 -22.26
C GLY A 345 -14.29 -20.06 -21.09
N ARG A 346 -15.16 -19.26 -20.48
CA ARG A 346 -14.87 -18.42 -19.31
C ARG A 346 -15.63 -18.94 -18.09
N LEU A 347 -14.98 -18.95 -16.93
CA LEU A 347 -15.64 -19.25 -15.66
C LEU A 347 -16.51 -18.06 -15.23
N MET A 348 -17.80 -18.32 -15.10
CA MET A 348 -18.81 -17.39 -14.62
C MET A 348 -19.09 -17.63 -13.15
N PHE A 349 -19.26 -16.56 -12.38
CA PHE A 349 -19.59 -16.67 -10.96
C PHE A 349 -21.05 -17.11 -10.81
N MET A 350 -21.27 -18.24 -10.13
CA MET A 350 -22.60 -18.82 -9.93
C MET A 350 -23.21 -18.49 -8.58
N GLY A 351 -22.37 -18.21 -7.57
CA GLY A 351 -22.87 -17.86 -6.24
C GLY A 351 -21.87 -18.10 -5.10
N LEU A 352 -22.28 -17.73 -3.90
CA LEU A 352 -21.57 -18.05 -2.66
C LEU A 352 -22.24 -19.23 -1.97
N VAL A 353 -21.44 -20.16 -1.46
CA VAL A 353 -21.88 -21.16 -0.49
C VAL A 353 -21.42 -20.69 0.89
N PRO A 354 -22.34 -20.27 1.78
CA PRO A 354 -22.02 -19.88 3.15
C PRO A 354 -21.44 -21.06 3.95
N LEU A 355 -20.64 -20.75 4.98
CA LEU A 355 -20.03 -21.73 5.88
C LEU A 355 -21.05 -22.73 6.45
N LEU A 356 -22.21 -22.24 6.90
CA LEU A 356 -23.26 -23.09 7.48
C LEU A 356 -23.79 -24.12 6.47
N THR A 357 -23.90 -23.75 5.20
CA THR A 357 -24.33 -24.64 4.13
C THR A 357 -23.24 -25.66 3.77
N MET A 358 -21.96 -25.29 3.91
CA MET A 358 -20.84 -26.23 3.73
C MET A 358 -20.79 -27.29 4.84
N LEU A 359 -20.91 -26.86 6.10
CA LEU A 359 -20.90 -27.75 7.27
C LEU A 359 -22.09 -28.73 7.25
N ALA A 360 -23.26 -28.28 6.81
CA ALA A 360 -24.43 -29.15 6.66
C ALA A 360 -24.22 -30.25 5.59
N ARG A 361 -23.56 -29.93 4.47
CA ARG A 361 -23.24 -30.90 3.40
C ARG A 361 -22.17 -31.91 3.84
N GLU A 362 -21.14 -31.47 4.56
CA GLU A 362 -20.14 -32.39 5.13
C GLU A 362 -20.74 -33.33 6.17
N ALA A 363 -21.68 -32.83 7.00
CA ALA A 363 -22.41 -33.68 7.95
C ALA A 363 -23.30 -34.71 7.25
N GLN A 364 -23.98 -34.35 6.17
CA GLN A 364 -24.78 -35.28 5.37
C GLN A 364 -23.92 -36.35 4.67
N LEU A 365 -22.76 -35.98 4.13
CA LEU A 365 -21.82 -36.92 3.50
C LEU A 365 -21.18 -37.88 4.50
N LYS A 366 -21.02 -37.48 5.76
CA LYS A 366 -20.55 -38.36 6.85
C LYS A 366 -21.62 -39.30 7.40
N LEU A 367 -22.90 -39.00 7.17
CA LEU A 367 -24.04 -39.83 7.59
C LEU A 367 -24.52 -40.80 6.50
N SER A 368 -24.00 -40.66 5.27
CA SER A 368 -24.28 -41.52 4.12
C SER A 368 -23.17 -42.53 3.81
N GLY A 369 -22.25 -42.75 4.76
CA GLY A 369 -21.14 -43.70 4.66
C GLY A 369 -21.30 -44.86 5.62
#